data_AF-A0A660UYR4-F1
#
_entry.id   AF-A0A660UYR4-F1
#
_cell.length_a   1.000
_cell.length_b   1.000
_cell.length_c   1.000
_cell.angle_alpha   90.00
_cell.angle_beta   90.00
_cell.angle_gamma   90.00
#
_symmetry.space_group_name_H-M   'P 1'
#
loop_
_entity.id
_entity.type
_entity.pdbx_description
1 polymer ?
#
loop_
_entity_poly.entity_id
_entity_poly.type
_entity_poly.pdbx_seq_one_letter_code
_entity_poly.pdbx_strand_id
1 'polypeptide(L)'
;MRCLKQNTAITVVIGPVMDWANGKTRLTDNSEFAPSTDLQLELVKGSTSSTLTLTKTGGSNDCNLTGKGLATVELTAGNTDTLGQLRLCLSDKDIGGYPSETILPVTEDFMVMAANVYDSLYGSDKLQVDTREVSGTAQTANDNGADINAILADTDELQTNQGNWLTATGFSTHNAAAVWAVSGRTLTSFGTLVSDIASAIWGAVSRTLTGTVTTDTASRTASKADVSSIPQKPSAPRISA
;
A
#
# COMPACT_ATOMS: atom_id res chain seq x y z
N MET A 1 18.44 -33.72 11.00
CA MET A 1 17.32 -33.95 11.93
C MET A 1 16.03 -33.64 11.19
N ARG A 2 15.08 -34.58 11.15
CA ARG A 2 13.80 -34.42 10.43
C ARG A 2 12.73 -33.92 11.39
N CYS A 3 11.88 -33.00 10.95
CA CYS A 3 10.81 -32.47 11.79
C CYS A 3 9.51 -33.24 11.56
N LEU A 4 8.75 -33.46 12.62
CA LEU A 4 7.41 -34.05 12.59
C LEU A 4 6.41 -33.06 13.20
N LYS A 5 5.18 -33.09 12.68
CA LYS A 5 4.06 -32.34 13.25
C LYS A 5 3.55 -33.03 14.51
N GLN A 6 3.32 -32.27 15.58
CA GLN A 6 2.78 -32.82 16.82
C GLN A 6 1.39 -33.45 16.62
N ASN A 7 1.11 -34.53 17.36
CA ASN A 7 -0.19 -35.19 17.45
C ASN A 7 -0.80 -35.53 16.08
N THR A 8 0.05 -35.97 15.15
CA THR A 8 -0.31 -36.27 13.77
C THR A 8 0.25 -37.64 13.40
N ALA A 9 -0.61 -38.53 12.89
CA ALA A 9 -0.18 -39.82 12.38
C ALA A 9 0.63 -39.64 11.10
N ILE A 10 1.76 -40.35 10.99
CA ILE A 10 2.70 -40.20 9.87
C ILE A 10 3.52 -41.46 9.68
N THR A 11 3.81 -41.80 8.43
CA THR A 11 4.79 -42.84 8.10
C THR A 11 6.18 -42.22 7.95
N VAL A 12 7.11 -42.65 8.79
CA VAL A 12 8.52 -42.26 8.73
C VAL A 12 9.37 -43.36 8.12
N VAL A 13 10.56 -43.01 7.64
CA VAL A 13 11.52 -43.95 7.06
C VAL A 13 12.76 -44.00 7.94
N ILE A 14 13.20 -45.19 8.33
CA ILE A 14 14.40 -45.44 9.14
C ILE A 14 15.34 -46.41 8.41
N GLY A 15 16.63 -46.27 8.63
CA GLY A 15 17.64 -47.11 7.98
C GLY A 15 18.99 -46.42 7.82
N PRO A 16 19.98 -47.10 7.22
CA PRO A 16 19.85 -48.41 6.60
C PRO A 16 19.65 -49.54 7.62
N VAL A 17 18.76 -50.48 7.31
CA VAL A 17 18.56 -51.71 8.07
C VAL A 17 19.56 -52.75 7.56
N MET A 18 20.47 -53.15 8.43
CA MET A 18 21.59 -54.03 8.11
C MET A 18 21.32 -55.43 8.67
N ASP A 19 21.71 -56.44 7.90
CA ASP A 19 21.70 -57.84 8.32
C ASP A 19 22.59 -58.01 9.55
N TRP A 20 22.04 -58.60 10.60
CA TRP A 20 22.75 -58.91 11.83
C TRP A 20 23.95 -59.84 11.59
N ALA A 21 23.79 -60.87 10.76
CA ALA A 21 24.73 -61.98 10.63
C ALA A 21 26.10 -61.52 10.12
N ASN A 22 26.12 -60.48 9.29
CA ASN A 22 27.37 -59.97 8.71
C ASN A 22 27.62 -58.47 8.94
N GLY A 23 26.61 -57.73 9.41
CA GLY A 23 26.68 -56.30 9.71
C GLY A 23 27.03 -55.39 8.53
N LYS A 24 26.94 -55.88 7.29
CA LYS A 24 27.46 -55.25 6.07
C LYS A 24 26.46 -55.22 4.93
N THR A 25 25.59 -56.22 4.82
CA THR A 25 24.55 -56.26 3.79
C THR A 25 23.29 -55.58 4.31
N ARG A 26 22.59 -54.90 3.41
CA ARG A 26 21.27 -54.36 3.69
C ARG A 26 20.25 -55.48 3.53
N LEU A 27 19.26 -55.56 4.41
CA LEU A 27 18.11 -56.41 4.14
C LEU A 27 17.31 -55.84 2.98
N THR A 28 16.99 -56.69 2.00
CA THR A 28 16.30 -56.30 0.76
C THR A 28 14.89 -56.85 0.67
N ASP A 29 14.49 -57.75 1.56
CA ASP A 29 13.16 -58.34 1.56
C ASP A 29 12.61 -58.59 2.97
N ASN A 30 11.30 -58.81 3.04
CA ASN A 30 10.55 -58.99 4.27
C ASN A 30 10.54 -60.44 4.79
N SER A 31 11.41 -61.32 4.27
CA SER A 31 11.44 -62.74 4.67
C SER A 31 12.10 -62.90 6.03
N GLU A 32 13.19 -62.16 6.23
CA GLU A 32 13.88 -62.08 7.52
C GLU A 32 13.33 -60.90 8.33
N PHE A 33 12.89 -59.81 7.71
CA PHE A 33 12.27 -58.68 8.43
C PHE A 33 10.84 -59.00 8.92
N ALA A 34 10.72 -59.41 10.19
CA ALA A 34 9.47 -59.84 10.83
C ALA A 34 8.99 -58.91 11.98
N PRO A 35 8.37 -57.75 11.65
CA PRO A 35 7.95 -56.75 12.63
C PRO A 35 7.09 -57.24 13.79
N SER A 36 6.21 -58.22 13.55
CA SER A 36 5.20 -58.63 14.55
C SER A 36 5.69 -59.65 15.56
N THR A 37 6.83 -60.29 15.31
CA THR A 37 7.33 -61.38 16.16
C THR A 37 8.71 -61.07 16.70
N ASP A 38 9.61 -60.60 15.83
CA ASP A 38 11.05 -60.61 16.10
C ASP A 38 11.59 -59.19 16.31
N LEU A 39 10.86 -58.16 15.87
CA LEU A 39 11.31 -56.77 15.99
C LEU A 39 10.52 -55.99 17.04
N GLN A 40 11.16 -54.98 17.59
CA GLN A 40 10.52 -53.97 18.42
C GLN A 40 11.07 -52.58 18.09
N LEU A 41 10.25 -51.57 18.32
CA LEU A 41 10.66 -50.19 18.21
C LEU A 41 10.60 -49.54 19.58
N GLU A 42 11.76 -49.17 20.12
CA GLU A 42 11.83 -48.31 21.28
C GLU A 42 11.67 -46.85 20.83
N LEU A 43 10.69 -46.18 21.42
CA LEU A 43 10.38 -44.78 21.18
C LEU A 43 10.80 -43.98 22.41
N VAL A 44 11.80 -43.11 22.23
CA VAL A 44 12.31 -42.24 23.29
C VAL A 44 11.82 -40.81 23.03
N LYS A 45 10.96 -40.33 23.92
CA LYS A 45 10.38 -38.98 23.95
C LYS A 45 11.06 -38.17 25.05
N GLY A 46 12.06 -37.36 24.69
CA GLY A 46 12.90 -36.68 25.68
C GLY A 46 13.57 -37.67 26.64
N SER A 47 13.17 -37.69 27.91
CA SER A 47 13.71 -38.61 28.94
C SER A 47 12.88 -39.89 29.15
N THR A 48 11.72 -40.02 28.48
CA THR A 48 10.82 -41.17 28.66
C THR A 48 10.96 -42.12 27.49
N SER A 49 11.09 -43.42 27.78
CA SER A 49 11.10 -44.47 26.76
C SER A 49 9.87 -45.37 26.84
N SER A 50 9.41 -45.86 25.69
CA SER A 50 8.32 -46.84 25.57
C SER A 50 8.56 -47.75 24.37
N THR A 51 8.24 -49.04 24.49
CA THR A 51 8.30 -49.97 23.37
C THR A 51 6.97 -49.98 22.62
N LEU A 52 7.03 -49.79 21.29
CA LEU A 52 5.90 -50.00 20.40
C LEU A 52 5.87 -51.45 19.93
N THR A 53 4.70 -52.07 20.03
CA THR A 53 4.40 -53.30 19.29
C THR A 53 4.22 -52.93 17.82
N LEU A 54 5.02 -53.56 16.96
CA LEU A 54 4.97 -53.35 15.51
C LEU A 54 4.05 -54.37 14.84
N THR A 55 3.39 -53.96 13.76
CA THR A 55 2.60 -54.84 12.90
C THR A 55 3.18 -54.88 11.49
N LYS A 56 2.99 -55.99 10.76
CA LYS A 56 3.45 -56.09 9.35
C LYS A 56 2.49 -55.38 8.39
N THR A 57 1.18 -55.50 8.61
CA THR A 57 0.16 -54.77 7.85
C THR A 57 -1.19 -54.79 8.56
N GLY A 58 -1.97 -53.73 8.39
CA GLY A 58 -3.39 -53.68 8.77
C GLY A 58 -3.62 -53.41 10.26
N GLY A 59 -2.59 -53.03 11.01
CA GLY A 59 -2.64 -52.64 12.42
C GLY A 59 -2.17 -51.20 12.64
N SER A 60 -1.95 -50.84 13.90
CA SER A 60 -1.23 -49.60 14.24
C SER A 60 0.26 -49.88 14.35
N ASN A 61 1.08 -48.89 13.97
CA ASN A 61 2.54 -49.00 13.95
C ASN A 61 3.02 -50.02 12.91
N ASP A 62 2.41 -50.01 11.73
CA ASP A 62 2.83 -50.86 10.62
C ASP A 62 4.29 -50.55 10.23
N CYS A 63 5.11 -51.59 10.15
CA CYS A 63 6.52 -51.49 9.78
C CYS A 63 6.85 -52.46 8.64
N ASN A 64 7.55 -51.98 7.61
CA ASN A 64 7.86 -52.77 6.42
C ASN A 64 9.18 -52.32 5.79
N LEU A 65 9.92 -53.23 5.15
CA LEU A 65 11.00 -52.81 4.26
C LEU A 65 10.45 -52.29 2.93
N THR A 66 11.09 -51.25 2.44
CA THR A 66 10.88 -50.66 1.11
C THR A 66 11.62 -51.42 -0.01
N GLY A 67 12.35 -52.49 0.33
CA GLY A 67 13.17 -53.28 -0.60
C GLY A 67 14.58 -52.74 -0.88
N LYS A 68 14.98 -51.62 -0.27
CA LYS A 68 16.30 -50.99 -0.46
C LYS A 68 17.12 -50.81 0.83
N GLY A 69 16.84 -51.64 1.83
CA GLY A 69 17.44 -51.51 3.17
C GLY A 69 16.91 -50.33 3.97
N LEU A 70 15.73 -49.82 3.65
CA LEU A 70 15.05 -48.81 4.47
C LEU A 70 13.73 -49.39 4.94
N ALA A 71 13.40 -49.21 6.20
CA ALA A 71 12.11 -49.57 6.77
C ALA A 71 11.21 -48.33 6.86
N THR A 72 9.94 -48.49 6.48
CA THR A 72 8.89 -47.55 6.87
C THR A 72 8.37 -47.96 8.24
N VAL A 73 8.03 -46.98 9.06
CA VAL A 73 7.34 -47.16 10.34
C VAL A 73 6.19 -46.17 10.37
N GLU A 74 4.97 -46.67 10.51
CA GLU A 74 3.83 -45.83 10.83
C GLU A 74 3.90 -45.41 12.30
N LEU A 75 3.72 -44.13 12.56
CA LEU A 75 3.55 -43.57 13.89
C LEU A 75 2.13 -43.05 14.00
N THR A 76 1.45 -43.40 15.08
CA THR A 76 0.15 -42.83 15.42
C THR A 76 0.29 -41.41 15.95
N ALA A 77 -0.83 -40.67 16.01
CA ALA A 77 -0.86 -39.34 16.62
C ALA A 77 -0.35 -39.33 18.08
N GLY A 78 -0.65 -40.38 18.86
CA GLY A 78 -0.14 -40.54 20.22
C GLY A 78 1.37 -40.81 20.30
N ASN A 79 2.02 -41.21 19.21
CA ASN A 79 3.48 -41.35 19.19
C ASN A 79 4.19 -40.01 18.96
N THR A 80 3.52 -39.05 18.30
CA THR A 80 4.04 -37.72 17.98
C THR A 80 3.45 -36.62 18.86
N ASP A 81 2.81 -36.96 19.99
CA ASP A 81 2.10 -36.01 20.87
C ASP A 81 3.00 -35.16 21.78
N THR A 82 4.28 -35.49 21.89
CA THR A 82 5.22 -34.85 22.83
C THR A 82 6.21 -33.99 22.06
N LEU A 83 6.27 -32.69 22.40
CA LEU A 83 7.20 -31.74 21.78
C LEU A 83 8.66 -32.04 22.13
N GLY A 84 9.56 -31.74 21.21
CA GLY A 84 10.99 -31.91 21.41
C GLY A 84 11.57 -33.12 20.67
N GLN A 85 12.69 -33.63 21.17
CA GLN A 85 13.39 -34.74 20.53
C GLN A 85 12.58 -36.04 20.65
N LEU A 86 12.41 -36.69 19.51
CA LEU A 86 11.87 -38.03 19.38
C LEU A 86 12.92 -38.92 18.73
N ARG A 87 13.36 -39.96 19.43
CA ARG A 87 14.26 -40.97 18.90
C ARG A 87 13.53 -42.28 18.71
N LEU A 88 13.73 -42.87 17.54
CA LEU A 88 13.28 -44.22 17.22
C LEU A 88 14.50 -45.13 17.26
N CYS A 89 14.42 -46.24 17.98
CA CYS A 89 15.40 -47.31 17.94
C CYS A 89 14.70 -48.60 17.53
N LEU A 90 14.92 -49.01 16.29
CA LEU A 90 14.44 -50.30 15.80
C LEU A 90 15.51 -51.34 16.11
N SER A 91 15.11 -52.39 16.81
CA SER A 91 15.99 -53.48 17.22
C SER A 91 15.24 -54.79 17.17
N ASP A 92 15.98 -55.88 17.25
CA ASP A 92 15.40 -57.18 17.57
C ASP A 92 14.77 -57.13 18.98
N LYS A 93 13.70 -57.88 19.18
CA LYS A 93 13.02 -57.98 20.48
C LYS A 93 13.87 -58.73 21.50
N ASP A 94 14.66 -59.69 21.04
CA ASP A 94 15.44 -60.59 21.89
C ASP A 94 16.88 -60.08 22.05
N ILE A 95 17.05 -58.98 22.80
CA ILE A 95 18.35 -58.31 23.04
C ILE A 95 19.29 -59.13 23.97
N GLY A 96 18.91 -60.35 24.36
CA GLY A 96 19.48 -61.08 25.51
C GLY A 96 20.36 -62.32 25.24
N GLY A 97 20.58 -62.73 23.98
CA GLY A 97 21.62 -63.72 23.66
C GLY A 97 21.24 -64.82 22.65
N TYR A 98 21.39 -64.49 21.35
CA TYR A 98 21.61 -65.31 20.12
C TYR A 98 20.77 -66.61 19.91
N PRO A 99 20.25 -66.95 18.69
CA PRO A 99 20.75 -66.65 17.35
C PRO A 99 19.65 -66.25 16.33
N SER A 100 18.63 -65.49 16.73
CA SER A 100 17.62 -64.96 15.80
C SER A 100 17.64 -63.43 15.74
N GLU A 101 18.80 -62.82 15.92
CA GLU A 101 18.92 -61.39 15.72
C GLU A 101 18.74 -61.10 14.23
N THR A 102 17.64 -60.45 13.90
CA THR A 102 17.17 -60.25 12.53
C THR A 102 17.91 -59.08 11.87
N ILE A 103 18.22 -58.06 12.66
CA ILE A 103 18.80 -56.81 12.19
C ILE A 103 19.83 -56.27 13.19
N LEU A 104 20.80 -55.50 12.70
CA LEU A 104 21.53 -54.58 13.57
C LEU A 104 20.60 -53.46 14.04
N PRO A 105 20.67 -53.06 15.33
CA PRO A 105 19.89 -51.93 15.83
C PRO A 105 20.14 -50.66 15.01
N VAL A 106 19.06 -50.01 14.61
CA VAL A 106 19.10 -48.75 13.86
C VAL A 106 18.36 -47.67 14.61
N THR A 107 18.98 -46.50 14.70
CA THR A 107 18.43 -45.35 15.41
C THR A 107 18.24 -44.18 14.47
N GLU A 108 17.12 -43.48 14.62
CA GLU A 108 16.83 -42.24 13.90
C GLU A 108 16.28 -41.17 14.84
N ASP A 109 16.76 -39.94 14.67
CA ASP A 109 16.38 -38.78 15.47
C ASP A 109 15.46 -37.82 14.70
N PHE A 110 14.36 -37.44 15.35
CA PHE A 110 13.37 -36.49 14.88
C PHE A 110 13.17 -35.36 15.91
N MET A 111 12.63 -34.25 15.42
CA MET A 111 12.14 -33.15 16.26
C MET A 111 10.62 -33.01 16.06
N VAL A 112 9.85 -33.23 17.11
CA VAL A 112 8.42 -32.97 17.11
C VAL A 112 8.18 -31.49 17.40
N MET A 113 7.57 -30.80 16.45
CA MET A 113 7.27 -29.38 16.53
C MET A 113 5.78 -29.15 16.75
N ALA A 114 5.43 -28.07 17.46
CA ALA A 114 4.04 -27.66 17.61
C ALA A 114 3.39 -27.48 16.23
N ALA A 115 2.11 -27.85 16.12
CA ALA A 115 1.40 -27.93 14.84
C ALA A 115 1.47 -26.61 14.05
N ASN A 116 1.21 -25.49 14.73
CA ASN A 116 1.28 -24.15 14.15
C ASN A 116 2.69 -23.81 13.62
N VAL A 117 3.75 -24.20 14.33
CA VAL A 117 5.14 -23.96 13.90
C VAL A 117 5.48 -24.82 12.69
N TYR A 118 5.10 -26.10 12.70
CA TYR A 118 5.32 -27.00 11.56
C TYR A 118 4.60 -26.52 10.31
N ASP A 119 3.31 -26.16 10.42
CA ASP A 119 2.50 -25.68 9.30
C ASP A 119 3.02 -24.37 8.74
N SER A 120 3.60 -23.52 9.59
CA SER A 120 4.21 -22.26 9.15
C SER A 120 5.55 -22.44 8.42
N LEU A 121 6.29 -23.52 8.71
CA LEU A 121 7.61 -23.78 8.11
C LEU A 121 7.54 -24.66 6.85
N TYR A 122 6.64 -25.65 6.85
CA TYR A 122 6.55 -26.68 5.82
C TYR A 122 5.19 -26.72 5.12
N GLY A 123 4.21 -25.94 5.59
CA GLY A 123 2.88 -25.82 5.00
C GLY A 123 2.65 -24.45 4.35
N SER A 124 1.40 -24.01 4.34
CA SER A 124 0.98 -22.73 3.76
C SER A 124 0.64 -21.65 4.81
N ASP A 125 0.68 -22.00 6.09
CA ASP A 125 0.35 -21.07 7.17
C ASP A 125 1.47 -20.04 7.39
N LYS A 126 1.14 -18.92 8.05
CA LYS A 126 2.11 -17.87 8.36
C LYS A 126 2.65 -18.05 9.77
N LEU A 127 3.95 -17.80 9.95
CA LEU A 127 4.55 -17.65 11.28
C LEU A 127 3.89 -16.47 12.00
N GLN A 128 3.33 -16.74 13.17
CA GLN A 128 2.88 -15.69 14.08
C GLN A 128 4.11 -15.01 14.67
N VAL A 129 4.18 -13.68 14.55
CA VAL A 129 5.28 -12.88 15.06
C VAL A 129 4.73 -11.77 15.96
N ASP A 130 5.20 -11.74 17.20
CA ASP A 130 5.10 -10.54 18.03
C ASP A 130 6.22 -9.61 17.59
N THR A 131 5.85 -8.53 16.92
CA THR A 131 6.83 -7.63 16.33
C THR A 131 7.19 -6.56 17.36
N ARG A 132 8.46 -6.55 17.79
CA ARG A 132 9.03 -5.50 18.65
C ARG A 132 9.69 -4.37 17.85
N GLU A 133 10.12 -4.68 16.62
CA GLU A 133 10.80 -3.75 15.71
C GLU A 133 10.38 -4.04 14.26
N VAL A 134 10.14 -2.98 13.48
CA VAL A 134 9.92 -3.04 12.03
C VAL A 134 10.98 -2.19 11.35
N SER A 135 11.73 -2.78 10.43
CA SER A 135 12.81 -2.09 9.68
C SER A 135 13.85 -1.40 10.59
N GLY A 136 14.13 -1.97 11.76
CA GLY A 136 15.07 -1.41 12.75
C GLY A 136 14.48 -0.32 13.64
N THR A 137 13.19 -0.01 13.51
CA THR A 137 12.48 0.92 14.38
C THR A 137 11.69 0.12 15.41
N ALA A 138 11.93 0.38 16.70
CA ALA A 138 11.11 -0.17 17.77
C ALA A 138 9.65 0.22 17.54
N GLN A 139 8.79 -0.78 17.46
CA GLN A 139 7.38 -0.60 17.24
C GLN A 139 6.63 -1.35 18.32
N THR A 140 6.02 -0.59 19.20
CA THR A 140 5.12 -1.04 20.24
C THR A 140 3.69 -0.66 19.86
N ALA A 141 2.70 -1.29 20.51
CA ALA A 141 1.31 -0.86 20.37
C ALA A 141 1.11 0.60 20.78
N ASN A 142 1.94 1.11 21.70
CA ASN A 142 1.89 2.51 22.14
C ASN A 142 2.39 3.48 21.06
N ASP A 143 3.38 3.08 20.26
CA ASP A 143 3.91 3.94 19.19
C ASP A 143 2.86 4.18 18.11
N ASN A 144 2.16 3.11 17.68
CA ASN A 144 1.02 3.24 16.77
C ASN A 144 -0.09 4.11 17.37
N GLY A 145 -0.36 3.97 18.67
CA GLY A 145 -1.34 4.81 19.37
C GLY A 145 -0.92 6.29 19.42
N ALA A 146 0.35 6.57 19.64
CA ALA A 146 0.91 7.93 19.65
C ALA A 146 0.82 8.58 18.27
N ASP A 147 1.20 7.86 17.21
CA ASP A 147 1.11 8.34 15.82
C ASP A 147 -0.34 8.66 15.43
N ILE A 148 -1.28 7.77 15.78
CA ILE A 148 -2.72 8.00 15.54
C ILE A 148 -3.21 9.24 16.29
N ASN A 149 -2.82 9.40 17.55
CA ASN A 149 -3.21 10.57 18.34
C ASN A 149 -2.63 11.88 17.77
N ALA A 150 -1.39 11.86 17.26
CA ALA A 150 -0.79 13.00 16.59
C ALA A 150 -1.56 13.38 15.31
N ILE A 151 -1.91 12.39 14.48
CA ILE A 151 -2.73 12.61 13.28
C ILE A 151 -4.11 13.19 13.62
N LEU A 152 -4.75 12.67 14.67
CA LEU A 152 -6.04 13.18 15.14
C LEU A 152 -5.92 14.64 15.61
N ALA A 153 -4.88 14.98 16.37
CA ALA A 153 -4.64 16.36 16.80
C ALA A 153 -4.43 17.32 15.62
N ASP A 154 -3.62 16.94 14.63
CA ASP A 154 -3.41 17.74 13.42
C ASP A 154 -4.72 17.89 12.62
N THR A 155 -5.54 16.84 12.56
CA THR A 155 -6.83 16.86 11.88
C THR A 155 -7.82 17.78 12.60
N ASP A 156 -7.87 17.73 13.93
CA ASP A 156 -8.72 18.60 14.75
C ASP A 156 -8.31 20.09 14.60
N GLU A 157 -7.02 20.38 14.52
CA GLU A 157 -6.51 21.72 14.24
C GLU A 157 -7.00 22.22 12.87
N LEU A 158 -6.86 21.41 11.81
CA LEU A 158 -7.30 21.75 10.47
C LEU A 158 -8.81 22.00 10.41
N GLN A 159 -9.61 21.12 11.04
CA GLN A 159 -11.07 21.26 11.08
C GLN A 159 -11.50 22.53 11.82
N THR A 160 -10.87 22.82 12.96
CA THR A 160 -11.14 24.05 13.72
C THR A 160 -10.80 25.30 12.91
N ASN A 161 -9.70 25.26 12.15
CA ASN A 161 -9.24 26.40 11.37
C ASN A 161 -10.06 26.67 10.10
N GLN A 162 -10.83 25.70 9.57
CA GLN A 162 -11.71 25.94 8.41
C GLN A 162 -12.73 27.06 8.65
N GLY A 163 -13.29 27.17 9.87
CA GLY A 163 -14.19 28.27 10.24
C GLY A 163 -13.47 29.60 10.43
N ASN A 164 -12.23 29.55 10.94
CA ASN A 164 -11.41 30.73 11.16
C ASN A 164 -10.99 31.39 9.85
N TRP A 165 -10.67 30.62 8.80
CA TRP A 165 -10.31 31.16 7.48
C TRP A 165 -11.43 32.00 6.85
N LEU A 166 -12.69 31.69 7.16
CA LEU A 166 -13.85 32.44 6.69
C LEU A 166 -13.99 33.81 7.38
N THR A 167 -13.35 34.00 8.54
CA THR A 167 -13.45 35.21 9.37
C THR A 167 -12.10 35.90 9.60
N ALA A 168 -11.01 35.31 9.10
CA ALA A 168 -9.66 35.80 9.26
C ALA A 168 -9.47 37.17 8.57
N THR A 169 -8.93 38.13 9.33
CA THR A 169 -8.60 39.46 8.80
C THR A 169 -7.44 39.34 7.80
N GLY A 170 -7.53 40.03 6.66
CA GLY A 170 -6.52 39.98 5.59
C GLY A 170 -6.82 39.00 4.43
N PHE A 171 -7.81 38.12 4.57
CA PHE A 171 -8.38 37.38 3.44
C PHE A 171 -9.68 38.04 2.97
N SER A 172 -9.88 38.14 1.66
CA SER A 172 -11.12 38.73 1.11
C SER A 172 -12.29 37.79 1.35
N THR A 173 -13.19 38.15 2.26
CA THR A 173 -14.50 37.50 2.44
C THR A 173 -15.55 38.03 1.47
N HIS A 174 -15.17 38.99 0.61
CA HIS A 174 -16.05 39.60 -0.37
C HIS A 174 -16.34 38.63 -1.52
N ASN A 175 -17.60 38.20 -1.63
CA ASN A 175 -18.08 37.59 -2.86
C ASN A 175 -18.31 38.66 -3.95
N ALA A 176 -18.56 38.22 -5.19
CA ALA A 176 -18.77 39.14 -6.32
C ALA A 176 -19.89 40.16 -6.09
N ALA A 177 -20.96 39.79 -5.36
CA ALA A 177 -22.05 40.70 -5.03
C ALA A 177 -21.62 41.79 -4.03
N ALA A 178 -20.81 41.44 -3.03
CA ALA A 178 -20.24 42.40 -2.08
C ALA A 178 -19.32 43.41 -2.78
N VAL A 179 -18.51 42.97 -3.75
CA VAL A 179 -17.70 43.85 -4.60
C VAL A 179 -18.59 44.78 -5.43
N TRP A 180 -19.69 44.26 -5.97
CA TRP A 180 -20.64 45.03 -6.77
C TRP A 180 -21.57 45.94 -5.97
N ALA A 181 -21.60 45.84 -4.64
CA ALA A 181 -22.40 46.72 -3.79
C ALA A 181 -21.64 47.99 -3.36
N VAL A 182 -20.31 48.07 -3.56
CA VAL A 182 -19.50 49.20 -3.09
C VAL A 182 -19.85 50.50 -3.82
N SER A 183 -20.45 51.47 -3.11
CA SER A 183 -20.95 52.72 -3.69
C SER A 183 -19.89 53.61 -4.35
N GLY A 184 -18.61 53.49 -3.96
CA GLY A 184 -17.51 54.29 -4.51
C GLY A 184 -16.79 53.69 -5.72
N ARG A 185 -17.25 52.55 -6.27
CA ARG A 185 -16.53 51.85 -7.35
C ARG A 185 -16.71 52.54 -8.71
N THR A 186 -15.60 52.77 -9.41
CA THR A 186 -15.58 53.42 -10.74
C THR A 186 -15.88 52.44 -11.89
N LEU A 187 -16.20 51.18 -11.60
CA LEU A 187 -16.34 50.10 -12.60
C LEU A 187 -17.71 50.06 -13.31
N THR A 188 -18.70 50.84 -12.85
CA THR A 188 -20.02 50.93 -13.48
C THR A 188 -20.40 52.33 -13.95
N SER A 189 -19.55 53.35 -13.79
CA SER A 189 -19.84 54.72 -14.22
C SER A 189 -19.10 55.08 -15.51
N PHE A 190 -19.57 54.55 -16.63
CA PHE A 190 -19.34 55.20 -17.92
C PHE A 190 -20.34 56.35 -18.17
N GLY A 191 -21.35 56.51 -17.31
CA GLY A 191 -22.42 57.50 -17.47
C GLY A 191 -22.02 58.94 -17.14
N THR A 192 -21.09 59.15 -16.20
CA THR A 192 -20.65 60.51 -15.84
C THR A 192 -19.50 61.00 -16.70
N LEU A 193 -18.60 60.12 -17.16
CA LEU A 193 -17.40 60.50 -17.93
C LEU A 193 -17.73 61.26 -19.21
N VAL A 194 -18.71 60.80 -19.99
CA VAL A 194 -19.15 61.49 -21.22
C VAL A 194 -19.81 62.84 -20.89
N SER A 195 -20.60 62.89 -19.82
CA SER A 195 -21.24 64.13 -19.35
C SER A 195 -20.22 65.14 -18.80
N ASP A 196 -19.20 64.69 -18.09
CA ASP A 196 -18.13 65.52 -17.51
C ASP A 196 -17.26 66.10 -18.63
N ILE A 197 -16.89 65.28 -19.61
CA ILE A 197 -16.19 65.72 -20.82
C ILE A 197 -17.04 66.73 -21.60
N ALA A 198 -18.33 66.43 -21.83
CA ALA A 198 -19.23 67.34 -22.53
C ALA A 198 -19.41 68.66 -21.77
N SER A 199 -19.58 68.64 -20.45
CA SER A 199 -19.68 69.85 -19.62
C SER A 199 -18.38 70.64 -19.58
N ALA A 200 -17.21 69.99 -19.52
CA ALA A 200 -15.94 70.69 -19.59
C ALA A 200 -15.75 71.36 -20.97
N ILE A 201 -16.01 70.61 -22.04
CA ILE A 201 -15.83 71.07 -23.42
C ILE A 201 -16.86 72.13 -23.80
N TRP A 202 -18.13 71.99 -23.39
CA TRP A 202 -19.29 72.90 -23.61
C TRP A 202 -19.56 73.89 -22.46
N GLY A 203 -18.74 73.90 -21.40
CA GLY A 203 -18.71 74.93 -20.35
C GLY A 203 -17.54 75.90 -20.46
N ALA A 204 -16.43 75.51 -21.12
CA ALA A 204 -15.26 76.37 -21.32
C ALA A 204 -15.57 77.72 -22.02
N VAL A 205 -15.17 78.83 -21.39
CA VAL A 205 -15.45 80.22 -21.82
C VAL A 205 -14.78 80.60 -23.15
N SER A 206 -13.70 79.91 -23.55
CA SER A 206 -12.90 80.22 -24.75
C SER A 206 -12.93 79.12 -25.81
N ARG A 207 -14.08 78.53 -26.10
CA ARG A 207 -14.20 77.52 -27.16
C ARG A 207 -14.35 78.16 -28.55
N THR A 208 -13.60 77.67 -29.53
CA THR A 208 -13.75 78.02 -30.97
C THR A 208 -14.56 77.00 -31.76
N LEU A 209 -14.95 75.88 -31.14
CA LEU A 209 -15.52 74.72 -31.82
C LEU A 209 -16.97 74.93 -32.31
N THR A 210 -17.69 75.89 -31.73
CA THR A 210 -19.04 76.31 -32.16
C THR A 210 -19.17 77.83 -32.38
N GLY A 211 -18.07 78.58 -32.23
CA GLY A 211 -18.05 80.01 -32.46
C GLY A 211 -18.04 80.33 -33.95
N THR A 212 -18.75 81.38 -34.36
CA THR A 212 -18.68 81.92 -35.72
C THR A 212 -17.23 82.27 -36.05
N VAL A 213 -16.65 81.63 -37.08
CA VAL A 213 -15.31 81.99 -37.59
C VAL A 213 -15.38 83.43 -38.11
N THR A 214 -14.82 84.37 -37.35
CA THR A 214 -14.66 85.75 -37.79
C THR A 214 -13.44 85.83 -38.70
N THR A 215 -13.67 85.74 -40.02
CA THR A 215 -12.63 86.11 -40.97
C THR A 215 -12.39 87.62 -40.87
N ASP A 216 -11.13 88.02 -40.76
CA ASP A 216 -10.76 89.42 -40.57
C ASP A 216 -11.11 90.27 -41.79
N THR A 217 -11.05 91.60 -41.64
CA THR A 217 -11.37 92.54 -42.73
C THR A 217 -10.50 92.29 -43.95
N ALA A 218 -9.23 91.88 -43.77
CA ALA A 218 -8.34 91.53 -44.87
C ALA A 218 -8.88 90.33 -45.66
N SER A 219 -9.32 89.28 -44.97
CA SER A 219 -9.96 88.10 -45.57
C SER A 219 -11.25 88.45 -46.32
N ARG A 220 -12.07 89.37 -45.77
CA ARG A 220 -13.31 89.84 -46.44
C ARG A 220 -13.02 90.75 -47.63
N THR A 221 -11.94 91.53 -47.60
CA THR A 221 -11.51 92.42 -48.69
C THR A 221 -10.85 91.65 -49.82
N ALA A 222 -10.08 90.59 -49.51
CA ALA A 222 -9.53 89.70 -50.53
C ALA A 222 -10.65 89.03 -51.37
N SER A 223 -11.79 88.72 -50.75
CA SER A 223 -12.99 88.21 -51.46
C SER A 223 -13.74 89.28 -52.26
N LYS A 224 -13.48 90.57 -51.99
CA LYS A 224 -14.02 91.71 -52.73
C LYS A 224 -12.99 92.16 -53.77
N ALA A 225 -12.75 91.34 -54.79
CA ALA A 225 -12.03 91.80 -55.97
C ALA A 225 -12.64 93.13 -56.46
N ASP A 226 -11.81 94.14 -56.69
CA ASP A 226 -12.24 95.51 -56.99
C ASP A 226 -12.89 95.60 -58.37
N VAL A 227 -14.23 95.70 -58.38
CA VAL A 227 -15.05 95.85 -59.60
C VAL A 227 -15.24 97.32 -60.01
N SER A 228 -14.54 98.26 -59.35
CA SER A 228 -14.65 99.70 -59.63
C SER A 228 -14.21 100.09 -61.03
N SER A 229 -13.39 99.27 -61.69
CA SER A 229 -12.94 99.48 -63.06
C SER A 229 -13.90 98.92 -64.12
N ILE A 230 -15.04 98.33 -63.74
CA ILE A 230 -16.05 97.88 -64.71
C ILE A 230 -16.87 99.11 -65.16
N PRO A 231 -16.72 99.59 -66.40
CA PRO A 231 -17.35 100.84 -66.83
C PRO A 231 -18.88 100.71 -66.89
N GLN A 232 -19.60 101.60 -66.19
CA GLN A 232 -21.07 101.64 -66.24
C GLN A 232 -21.57 102.30 -67.55
N LYS A 233 -22.61 101.71 -68.16
CA LYS A 233 -23.16 102.11 -69.45
C LYS A 233 -23.77 103.54 -69.40
N PRO A 234 -23.35 104.49 -70.26
CA PRO A 234 -23.86 105.87 -70.23
C PRO A 234 -25.35 105.95 -70.61
N SER A 235 -26.12 106.71 -69.83
CA SER A 235 -27.56 106.92 -70.03
C SER A 235 -27.82 108.06 -71.03
N ALA A 236 -28.61 107.80 -72.08
CA ALA A 236 -29.01 108.81 -73.05
C ALA A 236 -30.09 109.75 -72.46
N PRO A 237 -30.01 111.07 -72.68
CA PRO A 237 -30.94 112.04 -72.10
C PRO A 237 -32.35 111.96 -72.72
N ARG A 238 -33.37 111.97 -71.85
CA ARG A 238 -34.80 112.06 -72.23
C ARG A 238 -35.09 113.46 -72.75
N ILE A 239 -35.50 113.58 -74.02
CA ILE A 239 -36.01 114.83 -74.61
C ILE A 239 -37.46 115.00 -74.14
N SER A 240 -37.74 116.12 -73.47
CA SER A 240 -39.07 116.53 -73.05
C SER A 240 -39.64 117.58 -74.02
N ALA A 241 -40.74 117.24 -74.68
CA ALA A 241 -41.76 118.14 -75.21
C ALA A 241 -43.12 117.45 -75.03
#